data_AF-A0A255TZZ6-F1
#
_entry.id   AF-A0A255TZZ6-F1
#
_cell.length_a   1.000
_cell.length_b   1.000
_cell.length_c   1.000
_cell.angle_alpha   90.00
_cell.angle_beta   90.00
_cell.angle_gamma   90.00
#
_symmetry.space_group_name_H-M   'P 1'
#
loop_
_entity.id
_entity.type
_entity.pdbx_description
1 polymer ?
#
loop_
_entity_poly.entity_id
_entity_poly.type
_entity_poly.pdbx_seq_one_letter_code
_entity_poly.pdbx_strand_id
1 'polypeptide(L)'
;MRATLRSILQTLRRWLLPKRSDRETESGTPEPKPEEEQKSPEALPDSVTIVNDILRQIETAEKDDGKKTRRNPGKEEWRIFQTDFIYAYHFLLNLPYVSHERMQNRVRAGIITFILPLADGCIAELTDNSRRIKADGVIRVRDGSREIIRVLFVEGQAGTIQSSTKKE
;
A
#
# COMPACT_ATOMS: atom_id res chain seq x y z
N MET A 1 22.63 -23.93 -7.27
CA MET A 1 21.35 -23.20 -7.08
C MET A 1 20.16 -24.05 -6.61
N ARG A 2 20.19 -25.40 -6.63
CA ARG A 2 19.06 -26.24 -6.16
C ARG A 2 19.01 -26.48 -4.63
N ALA A 3 20.09 -26.19 -3.90
CA ALA A 3 20.19 -26.45 -2.45
C ALA A 3 19.49 -25.39 -1.59
N THR A 4 19.49 -24.12 -2.02
CA THR A 4 18.91 -22.99 -1.27
C THR A 4 17.38 -22.98 -1.27
N LEU A 5 16.74 -23.40 -2.37
CA LEU A 5 15.28 -23.52 -2.47
C LEU A 5 14.71 -24.62 -1.54
N ARG A 6 15.44 -25.71 -1.33
CA ARG A 6 15.01 -26.79 -0.41
C ARG A 6 15.03 -26.36 1.05
N SER A 7 16.01 -25.54 1.45
CA SER A 7 16.09 -24.98 2.80
C SER A 7 14.89 -24.06 3.09
N ILE A 8 14.58 -23.15 2.16
CA ILE A 8 13.45 -22.20 2.30
C ILE A 8 12.10 -22.93 2.37
N LEU A 9 11.91 -23.97 1.54
CA LEU A 9 10.70 -24.79 1.55
C LEU A 9 10.55 -25.64 2.84
N GLN A 10 11.66 -26.08 3.45
CA GLN A 10 11.62 -26.79 4.73
C GLN A 10 11.27 -25.86 5.90
N THR A 11 11.76 -24.61 5.87
CA THR A 11 11.43 -23.61 6.89
C THR A 11 9.95 -23.23 6.86
N LEU A 12 9.37 -23.10 5.65
CA LEU A 12 7.94 -22.80 5.47
C LEU A 12 7.04 -23.97 5.90
N ARG A 13 7.45 -25.22 5.66
CA ARG A 13 6.68 -26.40 6.13
C ARG A 13 6.57 -26.51 7.65
N ARG A 14 7.55 -26.01 8.40
CA ARG A 14 7.50 -26.01 9.88
C ARG A 14 6.52 -24.98 10.46
N TRP A 15 6.16 -23.95 9.69
CA TRP A 15 5.20 -22.92 10.11
C TRP A 15 3.76 -23.20 9.70
N LEU A 16 3.55 -24.00 8.64
CA LEU A 16 2.24 -24.27 8.05
C LEU A 16 1.55 -25.55 8.56
N LEU A 17 2.18 -26.28 9.48
CA LEU A 17 1.57 -27.45 10.12
C LEU A 17 1.09 -27.06 11.53
N PRO A 18 -0.22 -27.16 11.84
CA PRO A 18 -0.69 -27.03 13.20
C PRO A 18 0.00 -28.10 14.05
N LYS A 19 0.59 -27.72 15.18
CA LYS A 19 0.98 -28.70 16.19
C LYS A 19 -0.27 -29.45 16.61
N ARG A 20 -0.37 -30.73 16.26
CA ARG A 20 -1.23 -31.68 16.98
C ARG A 20 -0.71 -31.67 18.42
N SER A 21 -1.38 -30.96 19.32
CA SER A 21 -1.25 -31.22 20.75
C SER A 21 -2.32 -32.20 21.15
N ASP A 22 -1.93 -33.00 22.13
CA ASP A 22 -2.46 -34.30 22.43
C ASP A 22 -3.88 -34.28 22.99
N ARG A 23 -4.57 -35.40 22.75
CA ARG A 23 -5.68 -35.84 23.59
C ARG A 23 -5.17 -35.93 25.03
N GLU A 24 -5.64 -35.04 25.89
CA GLU A 24 -5.76 -35.35 27.30
C GLU A 24 -7.24 -35.33 27.67
N THR A 25 -7.65 -36.42 28.30
CA THR A 25 -9.00 -36.70 28.74
C THR A 25 -9.05 -36.21 30.17
N GLU A 26 -9.67 -35.07 30.43
CA GLU A 26 -9.99 -34.67 31.81
C GLU A 26 -11.48 -34.31 31.90
N SER A 27 -12.18 -35.20 32.59
CA SER A 27 -13.51 -35.00 33.13
C SER A 27 -13.45 -33.92 34.21
N GLY A 28 -14.04 -32.76 33.94
CA GLY A 28 -14.25 -31.69 34.90
C GLY A 28 -15.54 -30.96 34.58
N THR A 29 -16.42 -30.86 35.57
CA THR A 29 -17.72 -30.15 35.57
C THR A 29 -17.60 -28.75 34.96
N PRO A 30 -18.54 -28.28 34.12
CA PRO A 30 -18.41 -26.98 33.49
C PRO A 30 -18.71 -25.87 34.50
N GLU A 31 -17.68 -25.20 34.99
CA GLU A 31 -17.81 -23.85 35.54
C GLU A 31 -18.18 -22.88 34.39
N PRO A 32 -19.12 -21.94 34.61
CA PRO A 32 -19.49 -20.98 33.59
C PRO A 32 -18.30 -20.04 33.34
N LYS A 33 -17.76 -20.08 32.12
CA LYS A 33 -16.77 -19.11 31.65
C LYS A 33 -17.39 -17.71 31.71
N PRO A 34 -16.64 -16.68 32.16
CA PRO A 34 -17.09 -15.30 32.03
C PRO A 34 -17.35 -15.02 30.56
N GLU A 35 -18.53 -14.45 30.29
CA GLU A 35 -18.96 -14.03 28.96
C GLU A 35 -17.82 -13.24 28.31
N GLU A 36 -17.23 -13.81 27.25
CA GLU A 36 -16.41 -13.05 26.33
C GLU A 36 -17.30 -11.93 25.80
N GLU A 37 -17.02 -10.70 26.27
CA GLU A 37 -17.50 -9.48 25.65
C GLU A 37 -17.38 -9.66 24.13
N GLN A 38 -18.52 -9.84 23.48
CA GLN A 38 -18.62 -9.78 22.04
C GLN A 38 -18.14 -8.37 21.66
N LYS A 39 -16.85 -8.24 21.33
CA LYS A 39 -16.34 -7.08 20.61
C LYS A 39 -17.19 -6.99 19.35
N SER A 40 -18.09 -6.01 19.34
CA SER A 40 -18.79 -5.59 18.14
C SER A 40 -17.79 -5.53 16.98
N PRO A 41 -18.13 -6.04 15.78
CA PRO A 41 -17.24 -5.96 14.64
C PRO A 41 -16.83 -4.51 14.46
N GLU A 42 -15.54 -4.25 14.60
CA GLU A 42 -14.95 -2.92 14.47
C GLU A 42 -15.40 -2.36 13.11
N ALA A 43 -16.18 -1.28 13.15
CA ALA A 43 -16.76 -0.71 11.95
C ALA A 43 -15.61 -0.32 11.01
N LEU A 44 -15.71 -0.71 9.74
CA LEU A 44 -14.73 -0.31 8.73
C LEU A 44 -14.68 1.24 8.69
N PRO A 45 -13.49 1.83 8.59
CA PRO A 45 -13.36 3.28 8.50
C PRO A 45 -14.06 3.78 7.25
N ASP A 46 -14.67 4.96 7.34
CA ASP A 46 -15.29 5.60 6.19
C ASP A 46 -14.22 6.13 5.20
N SER A 47 -14.63 6.35 3.96
CA SER A 47 -13.80 6.95 2.91
C SER A 47 -13.08 8.24 3.33
N VAL A 48 -13.70 9.09 4.15
CA VAL A 48 -13.10 10.36 4.62
C VAL A 48 -11.90 10.09 5.54
N THR A 49 -12.03 9.16 6.47
CA THR A 49 -10.94 8.75 7.37
C THR A 49 -9.79 8.13 6.58
N ILE A 50 -10.10 7.24 5.63
CA ILE A 50 -9.11 6.60 4.74
C ILE A 50 -8.31 7.67 3.99
N VAL A 51 -9.00 8.65 3.38
CA VAL A 51 -8.34 9.75 2.66
C VAL A 51 -7.43 10.53 3.59
N ASN A 52 -7.90 10.95 4.76
CA ASN A 52 -7.11 11.73 5.70
C ASN A 52 -5.84 11.01 6.17
N ASP A 53 -5.94 9.70 6.42
CA ASP A 53 -4.78 8.92 6.85
C ASP A 53 -3.76 8.73 5.71
N ILE A 54 -4.23 8.54 4.47
CA ILE A 54 -3.36 8.49 3.30
C ILE A 54 -2.65 9.84 3.10
N LEU A 55 -3.38 10.96 3.24
CA LEU A 55 -2.79 12.30 3.15
C LEU A 55 -1.73 12.52 4.23
N ARG A 56 -2.01 12.11 5.47
CA ARG A 56 -1.05 12.17 6.56
C ARG A 56 0.22 11.36 6.29
N GLN A 57 0.09 10.21 5.63
CA GLN A 57 1.25 9.41 5.24
C GLN A 57 2.06 10.07 4.12
N ILE A 58 1.41 10.69 3.14
CA ILE A 58 2.08 11.46 2.09
C ILE A 58 2.89 12.61 2.68
N GLU A 59 2.35 13.30 3.69
CA GLU A 59 3.04 14.38 4.42
C GLU A 59 4.18 13.85 5.28
N THR A 60 4.02 12.67 5.89
CA THR A 60 5.06 12.02 6.70
C THR A 60 6.25 11.56 5.85
N ALA A 61 6.02 11.16 4.60
CA ALA A 61 7.09 10.76 3.68
C ALA A 61 8.16 11.86 3.45
N GLU A 62 7.79 13.13 3.66
CA GLU A 62 8.75 14.25 3.61
C GLU A 62 9.71 14.25 4.82
N LYS A 63 9.23 13.80 6.00
CA LYS A 63 9.93 13.93 7.27
C LYS A 63 10.90 12.78 7.55
N ASP A 64 10.53 11.56 7.18
CA ASP A 64 11.25 10.36 7.65
C ASP A 64 12.39 9.93 6.71
N ASP A 65 12.26 10.15 5.40
CA ASP A 65 13.18 9.62 4.38
C ASP A 65 14.02 10.70 3.66
N GLY A 66 13.94 11.96 4.10
CA GLY A 66 14.59 13.10 3.44
C GLY A 66 14.07 13.40 2.02
N LYS A 67 12.94 12.79 1.63
CA LYS A 67 12.25 13.07 0.37
C LYS A 67 11.61 14.44 0.45
N LYS A 68 11.42 15.08 -0.71
CA LYS A 68 10.63 16.31 -0.78
C LYS A 68 9.25 15.98 -1.32
N THR A 69 8.22 16.37 -0.58
CA THR A 69 6.84 16.28 -1.05
C THR A 69 6.39 17.68 -1.48
N ARG A 70 5.77 17.80 -2.66
CA ARG A 70 5.09 19.04 -3.08
C ARG A 70 3.66 18.74 -3.47
N ARG A 71 2.73 19.48 -2.86
CA ARG A 71 1.33 19.53 -3.30
C ARG A 71 1.18 20.48 -4.49
N ASN A 72 0.40 20.09 -5.48
CA ASN A 72 0.01 20.95 -6.59
C ASN A 72 -1.19 21.82 -6.15
N PRO A 73 -1.06 23.14 -6.01
CA PRO A 73 -2.17 23.98 -5.55
C PRO A 73 -3.36 23.89 -6.52
N GLY A 74 -4.55 23.60 -5.98
CA GLY A 74 -5.79 23.47 -6.75
C GLY A 74 -6.06 22.06 -7.31
N LYS A 75 -5.21 21.07 -7.01
CA LYS A 75 -5.47 19.65 -7.32
C LYS A 75 -5.16 18.80 -6.09
N GLU A 76 -5.88 17.69 -5.93
CA GLU A 76 -5.50 16.61 -5.00
C GLU A 76 -4.38 15.77 -5.63
N GLU A 77 -3.28 16.45 -5.97
CA GLU A 77 -2.09 15.87 -6.60
C GLU A 77 -0.83 16.23 -5.79
N TRP A 78 -0.03 15.22 -5.46
CA TRP A 78 1.25 15.34 -4.76
C TRP A 78 2.38 14.80 -5.62
N ARG A 79 3.57 15.35 -5.42
CA ARG A 79 4.81 14.87 -6.03
C ARG A 79 5.81 14.55 -4.93
N ILE A 80 6.30 13.32 -4.92
CA ILE A 80 7.37 12.88 -4.04
C ILE A 80 8.64 12.75 -4.89
N PHE A 81 9.64 13.57 -4.57
CA PHE A 81 10.89 13.68 -5.32
C PHE A 81 11.96 12.75 -4.77
N GLN A 82 12.99 12.48 -5.59
CA GLN A 82 14.10 11.58 -5.27
C GLN A 82 13.63 10.16 -4.97
N THR A 83 12.62 9.70 -5.70
CA THR A 83 12.01 8.37 -5.54
C THR A 83 11.99 7.64 -6.88
N ASP A 84 12.02 6.32 -6.81
CA ASP A 84 11.87 5.44 -7.96
C ASP A 84 10.57 4.63 -7.86
N PHE A 85 10.33 3.76 -8.84
CA PHE A 85 9.17 2.89 -8.84
C PHE A 85 9.15 1.89 -7.67
N ILE A 86 10.31 1.45 -7.20
CA ILE A 86 10.41 0.49 -6.08
C ILE A 86 9.95 1.17 -4.79
N TYR A 87 10.38 2.40 -4.56
CA TYR A 87 9.89 3.23 -3.46
C TYR A 87 8.38 3.43 -3.56
N ALA A 88 7.86 3.75 -4.75
CA ALA A 88 6.41 3.89 -4.97
C ALA A 88 5.64 2.60 -4.63
N TYR A 89 6.22 1.44 -4.94
CA TYR A 89 5.64 0.14 -4.59
C TYR A 89 5.63 -0.09 -3.07
N HIS A 90 6.74 0.18 -2.38
CA HIS A 90 6.76 0.10 -0.92
C HIS A 90 5.78 1.09 -0.26
N PHE A 91 5.69 2.31 -0.80
CA PHE A 91 4.74 3.30 -0.35
C PHE A 91 3.30 2.80 -0.49
N LEU A 92 2.94 2.22 -1.65
CA LEU A 92 1.62 1.61 -1.89
C LEU A 92 1.31 0.54 -0.83
N LEU A 93 2.26 -0.36 -0.56
CA LEU A 93 2.06 -1.45 0.40
C LEU A 93 1.92 -0.96 1.84
N ASN A 94 2.46 0.21 2.16
CA ASN A 94 2.39 0.80 3.49
C ASN A 94 1.18 1.72 3.67
N LEU A 95 0.33 1.90 2.65
CA LEU A 95 -0.90 2.69 2.79
C LEU A 95 -1.79 2.13 3.91
N PRO A 96 -2.49 2.98 4.68
CA PRO A 96 -3.41 2.50 5.70
C PRO A 96 -4.57 1.73 5.06
N TYR A 97 -5.12 0.77 5.82
CA TYR A 97 -6.32 0.00 5.45
C TYR A 97 -6.21 -0.83 4.16
N VAL A 98 -4.98 -1.12 3.71
CA VAL A 98 -4.73 -1.99 2.58
C VAL A 98 -5.03 -3.45 2.89
N SER A 99 -5.58 -4.15 1.90
CA SER A 99 -5.72 -5.61 1.94
C SER A 99 -4.71 -6.26 1.00
N HIS A 100 -3.52 -6.59 1.51
CA HIS A 100 -2.44 -7.20 0.72
C HIS A 100 -2.84 -8.54 0.08
N GLU A 101 -3.67 -9.34 0.77
CA GLU A 101 -4.17 -10.63 0.27
C GLU A 101 -5.03 -10.48 -0.99
N ARG A 102 -5.62 -9.30 -1.19
CA ARG A 102 -6.50 -8.99 -2.33
C ARG A 102 -5.81 -8.16 -3.39
N MET A 103 -4.48 -7.97 -3.29
CA MET A 103 -3.72 -7.26 -4.31
C MET A 103 -3.82 -7.98 -5.65
N GLN A 104 -4.08 -7.21 -6.70
CA GLN A 104 -4.10 -7.68 -8.08
C GLN A 104 -3.06 -6.93 -8.89
N ASN A 105 -2.62 -7.52 -9.98
CA ASN A 105 -1.76 -6.88 -10.95
C ASN A 105 -2.29 -7.09 -12.37
N ARG A 106 -2.12 -6.06 -13.22
CA ARG A 106 -2.42 -6.13 -14.64
C ARG A 106 -1.24 -5.60 -15.44
N VAL A 107 -0.99 -6.19 -16.61
CA VAL A 107 0.01 -5.69 -17.56
C VAL A 107 -0.70 -5.41 -18.88
N ARG A 108 -0.62 -4.17 -19.37
CA ARG A 108 -1.22 -3.78 -20.65
C ARG A 108 -0.28 -2.85 -21.40
N ALA A 109 0.02 -3.20 -22.66
CA ALA A 109 0.93 -2.42 -23.51
C ALA A 109 2.29 -2.11 -22.84
N GLY A 110 2.83 -3.07 -22.08
CA GLY A 110 4.09 -2.92 -21.35
C GLY A 110 4.03 -2.03 -20.11
N ILE A 111 2.83 -1.60 -19.70
CA ILE A 111 2.59 -0.86 -18.45
C ILE A 111 2.08 -1.84 -17.40
N ILE A 112 2.76 -1.87 -16.26
CA ILE A 112 2.35 -2.64 -15.08
C ILE A 112 1.46 -1.75 -14.21
N THR A 113 0.33 -2.28 -13.76
CA THR A 113 -0.50 -1.66 -12.72
C THR A 113 -0.73 -2.65 -11.59
N PHE A 114 -0.41 -2.23 -10.37
CA PHE A 114 -0.83 -2.89 -9.14
C PHE A 114 -2.11 -2.24 -8.63
N ILE A 115 -3.06 -3.05 -8.21
CA ILE A 115 -4.38 -2.64 -7.75
C ILE A 115 -4.53 -3.22 -6.35
N LEU A 116 -4.70 -2.35 -5.37
CA LEU A 116 -4.76 -2.70 -3.96
C LEU A 116 -6.09 -2.19 -3.40
N PRO A 117 -7.03 -3.09 -3.06
CA PRO A 117 -8.25 -2.70 -2.38
C PRO A 117 -7.95 -2.12 -1.00
N LEU A 118 -8.64 -1.02 -0.67
CA LEU A 118 -8.68 -0.40 0.63
C LEU A 118 -10.02 -0.74 1.31
N ALA A 119 -10.19 -0.32 2.56
CA ALA A 119 -11.50 -0.35 3.24
C ALA A 119 -12.56 0.50 2.48
N ASP A 120 -13.84 0.26 2.80
CA ASP A 120 -14.99 1.00 2.25
C ASP A 120 -15.10 0.98 0.71
N GLY A 121 -14.52 -0.01 0.04
CA GLY A 121 -14.56 -0.14 -1.43
C GLY A 121 -13.65 0.82 -2.19
N CYS A 122 -12.83 1.61 -1.49
CA CYS A 122 -11.79 2.42 -2.09
C CYS A 122 -10.68 1.54 -2.70
N ILE A 123 -9.96 2.05 -3.70
CA ILE A 123 -8.90 1.31 -4.39
C ILE A 123 -7.69 2.22 -4.59
N ALA A 124 -6.50 1.72 -4.25
CA ALA A 124 -5.23 2.33 -4.62
C ALA A 124 -4.62 1.61 -5.83
N GLU A 125 -4.31 2.34 -6.89
CA GLU A 125 -3.65 1.83 -8.09
C GLU A 125 -2.25 2.43 -8.23
N LEU A 126 -1.20 1.62 -8.24
CA LEU A 126 0.14 2.03 -8.65
C LEU A 126 0.36 1.64 -10.11
N THR A 127 0.66 2.62 -10.96
CA THR A 127 0.98 2.39 -12.38
C THR A 127 2.41 2.83 -12.67
N ASP A 128 3.18 1.97 -13.35
CA ASP A 128 4.42 2.39 -14.02
C ASP A 128 4.04 3.35 -15.15
N ASN A 129 4.35 4.62 -14.99
CA ASN A 129 3.95 5.66 -15.94
C ASN A 129 5.16 6.41 -16.51
N SER A 130 6.35 5.82 -16.37
CA SER A 130 7.66 6.33 -16.82
C SER A 130 7.67 6.81 -18.26
N ARG A 131 6.85 6.21 -19.13
CA ARG A 131 6.80 6.51 -20.57
C ARG A 131 5.88 7.67 -20.95
N ARG A 132 4.90 8.05 -20.13
CA ARG A 132 3.87 9.06 -20.47
C ARG A 132 3.95 10.31 -19.60
N ILE A 133 4.48 10.16 -18.39
CA ILE A 133 4.66 11.24 -17.43
C ILE A 133 6.12 11.19 -16.99
N LYS A 134 6.74 12.34 -16.74
CA LYS A 134 8.08 12.42 -16.10
C LYS A 134 8.00 12.00 -14.62
N ALA A 135 7.55 10.78 -14.37
CA ALA A 135 7.36 10.16 -13.07
C ALA A 135 7.51 8.64 -13.23
N ASP A 136 8.31 8.03 -12.37
CA ASP A 136 8.61 6.60 -12.39
C ASP A 136 7.41 5.77 -11.96
N GLY A 137 6.62 6.29 -11.02
CA GLY A 137 5.40 5.67 -10.54
C GLY A 137 4.29 6.68 -10.32
N VAL A 138 3.05 6.24 -10.51
CA VAL A 138 1.86 7.03 -10.15
C VAL A 138 0.91 6.19 -9.32
N ILE A 139 0.68 6.62 -8.08
CA ILE A 139 -0.40 6.11 -7.25
C ILE A 139 -1.66 6.95 -7.48
N ARG A 140 -2.79 6.28 -7.64
CA ARG A 140 -4.12 6.89 -7.67
C ARG A 140 -4.98 6.21 -6.64
N VAL A 141 -5.57 6.97 -5.74
CA VAL A 141 -6.63 6.48 -4.86
C VAL A 141 -7.96 6.85 -5.49
N ARG A 142 -8.86 5.88 -5.54
CA ARG A 142 -10.19 6.02 -6.13
C ARG A 142 -11.26 5.54 -5.18
N ASP A 143 -12.38 6.25 -5.23
CA ASP A 143 -13.66 5.84 -4.68
C ASP A 143 -14.62 5.69 -5.86
N GLY A 144 -14.98 4.44 -6.19
CA GLY A 144 -15.69 4.09 -7.42
C GLY A 144 -14.98 4.59 -8.68
N SER A 145 -15.63 5.48 -9.43
CA SER A 145 -15.08 6.09 -10.65
C SER A 145 -14.29 7.38 -10.40
N ARG A 146 -14.35 7.92 -9.19
CA ARG A 146 -13.74 9.20 -8.85
C ARG A 146 -12.30 9.00 -8.36
N GLU A 147 -11.36 9.70 -8.99
CA GLU A 147 -10.00 9.85 -8.45
C GLU A 147 -10.01 10.91 -7.36
N ILE A 148 -9.59 10.53 -6.16
CA ILE A 148 -9.62 11.40 -4.96
C ILE A 148 -8.23 11.85 -4.53
N ILE A 149 -7.19 11.03 -4.79
CA ILE A 149 -5.79 11.38 -4.53
C ILE A 149 -4.95 10.89 -5.68
N ARG A 150 -3.98 11.71 -6.09
CA ARG A 150 -2.94 11.33 -7.04
C ARG A 150 -1.55 11.63 -6.48
N VAL A 151 -0.65 10.65 -6.50
CA VAL A 151 0.74 10.81 -6.06
C VAL A 151 1.68 10.43 -7.19
N LEU A 152 2.58 11.35 -7.56
CA LEU A 152 3.60 11.15 -8.58
C LEU A 152 4.95 10.95 -7.89
N PHE A 153 5.63 9.85 -8.23
CA PHE A 153 6.98 9.54 -7.75
C PHE A 153 7.98 9.91 -8.84
N VAL A 154 8.94 10.75 -8.51
CA VAL A 154 9.82 11.41 -9.49
C VAL A 154 11.28 11.28 -9.06
N GLU A 155 12.13 10.74 -9.93
CA GLU A 155 13.57 10.58 -9.71
C GLU A 155 14.31 11.91 -9.44
N GLY A 156 13.87 13.02 -10.05
CA GLY A 156 14.52 14.34 -9.98
C GLY A 156 14.35 15.10 -8.66
N GLN A 157 15.16 16.15 -8.46
CA GLN A 157 15.02 17.06 -7.31
C GLN A 157 13.90 18.09 -7.52
N ALA A 158 13.23 18.47 -6.42
CA ALA A 158 12.16 19.47 -6.43
C ALA A 158 12.57 20.84 -7.04
N GLY A 159 13.87 21.17 -7.04
CA GLY A 159 14.40 22.45 -7.52
C GLY A 159 14.66 22.54 -9.02
N THR A 160 14.69 21.41 -9.76
CA THR A 160 15.19 21.39 -11.15
C THR A 160 14.08 21.48 -12.20
N ILE A 161 12.81 21.56 -11.79
CA ILE A 161 11.66 21.76 -12.70
C ILE A 161 11.29 23.24 -12.75
N GLN A 162 12.26 24.10 -13.08
CA GLN A 162 12.01 25.39 -13.70
C GLN A 162 13.05 25.62 -14.80
N SER A 163 12.59 26.13 -15.93
CA SER A 163 13.34 26.50 -17.14
C SER A 163 13.68 25.38 -18.14
N SER A 164 12.66 24.86 -18.82
CA SER A 164 12.82 24.49 -20.23
C SER A 164 11.61 24.94 -21.05
N THR A 165 11.25 26.21 -20.91
CA THR A 165 10.50 26.97 -21.90
C THR A 165 11.35 28.18 -22.27
N LYS A 166 12.43 27.91 -22.98
CA LYS A 166 13.04 28.83 -23.93
C LYS A 166 13.58 28.00 -25.09
N LYS A 167 12.83 28.02 -26.19
CA LYS A 167 13.28 27.91 -27.57
C LYS A 167 12.30 28.80 -28.34
N GLU A 168 12.73 30.04 -28.55
CA GLU A 168 13.31 30.55 -29.82
C GLU A 168 12.19 31.06 -30.71
#